data_AF-A0A1C6CS93-F1
#
_entry.id   AF-A0A1C6CS93-F1
#
_cell.length_a   1.000
_cell.length_b   1.000
_cell.length_c   1.000
_cell.angle_alpha   90.00
_cell.angle_beta   90.00
_cell.angle_gamma   90.00
#
_symmetry.space_group_name_H-M   'P 1'
#
loop_
_entity.id
_entity.type
_entity.pdbx_description
1 polymer ?
#
loop_
_entity_poly.entity_id
_entity_poly.type
_entity_poly.pdbx_seq_one_letter_code
_entity_poly.pdbx_strand_id
1 'polypeptide(L)' 'MSERLIIPVEFSKKREEEIRAFISLKAFSNPSAIIKDILLGRLDINILGLKENDENER' A
#
# COMPACT_ATOMS: atom_id res chain seq x y z
N MET A 1 1.24 15.15 25.14
CA MET A 1 0.68 14.19 24.16
C MET A 1 1.39 14.44 22.85
N SER A 2 2.06 13.44 22.26
CA SER A 2 2.64 13.60 20.92
C SER A 2 1.54 13.60 19.87
N GLU A 3 1.56 14.55 18.94
CA GLU A 3 0.65 14.51 17.80
C GLU A 3 0.89 13.23 16.99
N ARG A 4 -0.19 12.53 16.62
CA ARG A 4 -0.11 11.38 15.73
C ARG A 4 0.07 11.90 14.31
N LEU A 5 1.13 11.49 13.63
CA LEU A 5 1.28 11.72 12.20
C LEU A 5 0.16 10.97 11.46
N ILE A 6 -0.65 11.70 10.70
CA ILE A 6 -1.69 11.13 9.84
C ILE A 6 -1.22 11.27 8.39
N ILE A 7 -1.15 10.15 7.68
CA ILE A 7 -0.76 10.12 6.27
C ILE A 7 -1.99 9.68 5.45
N PRO A 8 -2.58 10.56 4.63
CA PRO A 8 -3.65 10.16 3.73
C PRO A 8 -3.08 9.33 2.57
N VAL A 9 -3.74 8.23 2.25
CA VAL A 9 -3.41 7.36 1.12
C VAL A 9 -4.59 7.37 0.16
N GLU A 10 -4.32 7.72 -1.10
CA GLU A 10 -5.34 7.89 -2.13
C GLU A 10 -5.12 6.91 -3.27
N PHE A 11 -6.23 6.46 -3.87
CA PHE A 11 -6.24 5.53 -5.00
C PHE A 11 -7.03 6.15 -6.16
N SER A 12 -6.49 6.09 -7.36
CA SER A 12 -7.13 6.55 -8.59
C SER A 12 -8.09 5.50 -9.13
N LYS A 13 -9.33 5.91 -9.37
CA LYS A 13 -10.33 5.09 -10.08
C LYS A 13 -10.04 4.94 -11.58
N LYS A 14 -9.00 5.58 -12.10
CA LYS A 14 -8.61 5.51 -13.52
C LYS A 14 -7.47 4.53 -13.77
N ARG A 15 -6.77 4.09 -12.72
CA ARG A 15 -5.64 3.17 -12.81
C ARG A 15 -6.06 1.80 -12.29
N GLU A 16 -6.06 0.81 -13.17
CA GLU A 16 -6.52 -0.54 -12.85
C GLU A 16 -5.69 -1.20 -11.74
N GLU A 17 -4.38 -0.96 -11.75
CA GLU A 17 -3.44 -1.38 -10.71
C GLU A 17 -3.75 -0.79 -9.33
N GLU A 18 -4.15 0.47 -9.25
CA GLU A 18 -4.55 1.08 -7.97
C GLU A 18 -5.91 0.59 -7.50
N ILE A 19 -6.84 0.30 -8.42
CA ILE A 19 -8.12 -0.34 -8.09
C ILE A 19 -7.87 -1.72 -7.48
N ARG A 20 -6.99 -2.53 -8.10
CA ARG A 20 -6.60 -3.84 -7.58
C ARG A 20 -5.97 -3.70 -6.19
N ALA A 21 -5.00 -2.80 -6.02
CA ALA A 21 -4.37 -2.57 -4.73
C ALA A 21 -5.37 -2.17 -3.64
N PHE A 22 -6.33 -1.30 -3.98
CA PHE A 22 -7.40 -0.91 -3.06
C PHE A 22 -8.30 -2.09 -2.66
N ILE A 23 -8.70 -2.93 -3.61
CA ILE A 23 -9.52 -4.12 -3.34
C ILE A 23 -8.76 -5.10 -2.45
N SER A 24 -7.50 -5.40 -2.78
CA SER A 24 -6.62 -6.24 -1.96
C SER A 24 -6.48 -5.70 -0.55
N LEU A 25 -6.21 -4.39 -0.43
CA LEU A 25 -6.05 -3.72 0.85
C LEU A 25 -7.34 -3.82 1.71
N LYS A 26 -8.50 -3.64 1.09
CA LYS A 26 -9.81 -3.71 1.77
C LYS A 26 -10.17 -5.12 2.23
N ALA A 27 -9.55 -6.16 1.67
CA ALA A 27 -9.79 -7.54 2.09
C ALA A 27 -9.17 -7.85 3.47
N PHE A 28 -8.20 -7.06 3.94
CA PHE A 28 -7.63 -7.22 5.26
C PHE A 28 -8.53 -6.63 6.35
N SER A 29 -8.52 -7.25 7.53
CA SER A 29 -9.28 -6.79 8.69
C SER A 29 -8.80 -5.44 9.24
N ASN A 30 -7.52 -5.11 9.05
CA ASN A 30 -6.94 -3.83 9.45
C ASN A 30 -6.02 -3.25 8.34
N PRO A 31 -6.59 -2.55 7.35
CA PRO A 31 -5.84 -1.94 6.25
C PRO A 31 -4.72 -1.01 6.70
N SER A 32 -4.94 -0.21 7.76
CA SER A 32 -3.96 0.75 8.25
C SER A 32 -2.73 0.07 8.86
N ALA A 33 -2.92 -1.08 9.53
CA ALA A 33 -1.80 -1.88 10.03
C ALA A 33 -0.99 -2.48 8.88
N ILE A 34 -1.67 -2.97 7.83
CA ILE A 34 -1.00 -3.50 6.63
C ILE A 34 -0.15 -2.42 5.95
N ILE A 35 -0.71 -1.24 5.68
CA ILE A 35 0.06 -0.11 5.12
C ILE A 35 1.25 0.23 6.02
N LYS A 36 1.05 0.28 7.34
CA LYS A 36 2.13 0.56 8.29
C LYS A 36 3.24 -0.47 8.21
N ASP A 37 2.92 -1.76 8.17
CA ASP A 37 3.93 -2.82 8.11
C ASP A 37 4.67 -2.83 6.76
N ILE A 38 3.99 -2.49 5.65
CA ILE A 38 4.63 -2.26 4.35
C ILE A 38 5.62 -1.09 4.43
N LEU A 39 5.18 0.06 4.95
CA LEU A 39 6.05 1.26 5.08
C LEU A 39 7.23 1.02 6.03
N LEU A 40 7.10 0.11 7.00
CA LEU A 40 8.19 -0.31 7.89
C LEU A 40 9.08 -1.40 7.28
N GLY A 41 8.82 -1.85 6.05
CA GLY A 41 9.57 -2.92 5.37
C GLY A 41 9.38 -4.30 5.99
N ARG A 42 8.33 -4.49 6.80
CA ARG A 42 8.00 -5.76 7.46
C ARG A 42 7.12 -6.66 6.60
N LEU A 43 6.45 -6.06 5.63
CA LEU A 43 5.55 -6.71 4.71
C LEU A 43 5.90 -6.26 3.29
N ASP A 44 5.93 -7.18 2.35
CA ASP A 44 6.20 -6.88 0.96
C ASP A 44 4.98 -6.19 0.32
N ILE A 45 5.20 -5.14 -0.49
CA ILE A 45 4.14 -4.44 -1.21
C ILE A 45 3.42 -5.33 -2.23
N ASN A 46 4.06 -6.41 -2.68
CA ASN A 46 3.52 -7.44 -3.57
C ASN A 46 2.24 -8.09 -3.00
N ILE A 47 2.02 -8.06 -1.68
CA ILE A 47 0.78 -8.56 -1.06
C ILE A 47 -0.46 -7.74 -1.45
N LEU A 48 -0.28 -6.52 -1.96
CA LEU A 48 -1.34 -5.71 -2.54
C LEU A 48 -1.52 -5.96 -4.05
N GLY A 49 -0.73 -6.85 -4.66
CA GLY A 49 -0.73 -7.09 -6.10
C GLY A 49 -0.04 -5.99 -6.90
N LEU A 50 0.69 -5.10 -6.22
CA LEU A 50 1.58 -4.13 -6.85
C LEU A 50 2.91 -4.84 -7.12
N LYS A 51 3.36 -4.86 -8.38
CA LYS A 51 4.70 -5.37 -8.69
C LYS A 51 5.71 -4.27 -8.36
N GLU A 52 6.84 -4.65 -7.78
CA GLU A 52 8.00 -3.76 -7.80
C GLU A 52 8.37 -3.52 -9.27
N ASN A 53 8.36 -2.25 -9.70
CA ASN A 53 8.98 -1.89 -10.96
C ASN A 53 10.48 -2.07 -10.75
N ASP A 54 11.04 -3.15 -11.28
CA ASP A 54 12.48 -3.32 -11.46
C ASP A 54 12.99 -2.26 -12.46
N GLU A 55 13.03 -0.99 -12.06
CA GLU A 55 13.58 0.12 -12.85
C GLU A 55 15.06 0.38 -12.53
N ASN A 56 15.78 -0.65 -12.08
CA ASN A 56 17.23 -0.56 -11.85
C ASN A 56 18.01 -1.64 -12.61
N GLU A 57 17.72 -1.81 -13.90
CA GLU A 57 18.75 -2.23 -14.88
C GLU A 57 19.09 -1.02 -15.76
N ARG A 58 20.10 -0.26 -15.30
CA ARG A 58 20.91 0.63 -16.15
C ARG A 58 22.20 -0.08 -16.51
#